data_AF-A0A3C0G619-F1
#
_entry.id   AF-A0A3C0G619-F1
#
_cell.length_a   1.000
_cell.length_b   1.000
_cell.length_c   1.000
_cell.angle_alpha   90.00
_cell.angle_beta   90.00
_cell.angle_gamma   90.00
#
_symmetry.space_group_name_H-M   'P 1'
#
loop_
_entity.id
_entity.type
_entity.pdbx_description
1 polymer ?
#
loop_
_entity_poly.entity_id
_entity_poly.type
_entity_poly.pdbx_seq_one_letter_code
_entity_poly.pdbx_strand_id
1 'polypeptide(L)'
;ALKFEKKNVVHLPKGWGLSSDTSFEQDGYTKVRFPVNDKGRALNVASENMWVKISKGDAKNGVGVLENVPLYSDFDVGMIVYYEEDEDGFAKFKAS
;
A
#
# COMPACT_ATOMS: atom_id res chain seq x y z
N ALA A 1 -13.24 36.20 -3.16
CA ALA A 1 -13.30 34.82 -3.69
C ALA A 1 -11.98 34.13 -3.37
N LEU A 2 -11.96 33.20 -2.42
CA LEU A 2 -10.79 32.40 -2.07
C LEU A 2 -11.32 31.15 -1.39
N LYS A 3 -11.25 29.99 -2.04
CA LYS A 3 -11.28 28.67 -1.39
C LYS A 3 -10.55 27.68 -2.29
N PHE A 4 -9.23 27.62 -2.08
CA PHE A 4 -8.43 26.48 -2.50
C PHE A 4 -8.83 25.30 -1.61
N GLU A 5 -9.45 24.26 -2.14
CA GLU A 5 -9.45 22.94 -1.49
C GLU A 5 -8.51 22.01 -2.24
N LYS A 6 -7.27 22.01 -1.76
CA LYS A 6 -6.19 21.12 -2.16
C LYS A 6 -6.56 19.69 -1.72
N LYS A 7 -6.60 18.79 -2.71
CA LYS A 7 -6.15 17.40 -2.65
C LYS A 7 -5.88 16.87 -1.23
N ASN A 8 -6.78 16.03 -0.70
CA ASN A 8 -6.48 15.13 0.42
C ASN A 8 -5.53 14.00 -0.06
N VAL A 9 -4.32 14.39 -0.45
CA VAL A 9 -3.18 13.49 -0.37
C VAL A 9 -2.68 13.69 1.04
N VAL A 10 -2.87 12.68 1.90
CA VAL A 10 -2.24 12.61 3.21
C VAL A 10 -0.73 12.70 2.97
N HIS A 11 -0.18 13.91 3.08
CA HIS A 11 1.25 14.12 3.07
C HIS A 11 1.74 13.66 4.44
N LEU A 12 2.17 12.41 4.52
CA LEU A 12 3.03 11.98 5.61
C LEU A 12 4.23 12.94 5.64
N PRO A 13 4.54 13.58 6.79
CA PRO A 13 5.66 14.50 6.88
C PRO A 13 6.94 13.82 6.38
N LYS A 14 7.75 14.51 5.56
CA LYS A 14 9.08 14.02 5.19
C LYS A 14 9.89 13.81 6.48
N GLY A 15 10.16 12.55 6.84
CA GLY A 15 10.81 12.16 8.09
C GLY A 15 9.91 11.39 9.07
N TRP A 16 8.61 11.26 8.81
CA TRP A 16 7.75 10.23 9.40
C TRP A 16 7.91 8.90 8.65
N GLY A 17 9.17 8.51 8.43
CA GLY A 17 9.49 7.09 8.44
C GLY A 17 9.32 6.69 9.89
N LEU A 18 8.09 6.28 10.25
CA LEU A 18 7.88 5.59 11.52
C LEU A 18 8.98 4.54 11.60
N SER A 19 9.62 4.39 12.76
CA SER A 19 10.65 3.38 13.00
C SER A 19 10.20 1.96 12.60
N SER A 20 8.89 1.77 12.39
CA SER A 20 8.27 0.61 11.75
C SER A 20 8.65 0.42 10.29
N ASP A 21 8.62 1.42 9.41
CA ASP A 21 8.66 1.17 7.95
C ASP A 21 10.00 0.55 7.54
N THR A 22 11.12 1.06 8.05
CA THR A 22 12.46 0.48 7.81
C THR A 22 12.63 -0.90 8.47
N SER A 23 12.00 -1.15 9.62
CA SER A 23 12.07 -2.47 10.29
C SER A 23 11.29 -3.52 9.51
N PHE A 24 10.11 -3.16 8.99
CA PHE A 24 9.31 -4.01 8.11
C PHE A 24 10.03 -4.28 6.78
N GLU A 25 10.66 -3.27 6.18
CA GLU A 25 11.50 -3.45 4.99
C GLU A 25 12.67 -4.43 5.25
N GLN A 26 13.33 -4.33 6.40
CA GLN A 26 14.39 -5.27 6.82
C GLN A 26 13.87 -6.69 7.07
N ASP A 27 12.64 -6.82 7.58
CA ASP A 27 11.95 -8.09 7.80
C ASP A 27 11.37 -8.69 6.51
N GLY A 28 11.62 -8.06 5.36
CA GLY A 28 11.23 -8.56 4.04
C GLY A 28 9.80 -8.21 3.66
N TYR A 29 9.25 -7.11 4.15
CA TYR A 29 7.97 -6.57 3.70
C TYR A 29 8.16 -5.44 2.70
N THR A 30 7.15 -5.22 1.88
CA THR A 30 7.05 -4.06 1.01
C THR A 30 5.68 -3.39 1.19
N LYS A 31 5.64 -2.08 1.00
CA LYS A 31 4.43 -1.29 1.15
C LYS A 31 3.74 -1.16 -0.20
N VAL A 32 2.57 -1.77 -0.34
CA VAL A 32 1.84 -1.86 -1.61
C VAL A 32 0.53 -1.06 -1.52
N ARG A 33 0.23 -0.29 -2.56
CA ARG A 33 -1.05 0.42 -2.72
C ARG A 33 -2.10 -0.50 -3.31
N PHE A 34 -3.20 -0.68 -2.60
CA PHE A 34 -4.35 -1.47 -3.04
C PHE A 34 -5.56 -0.59 -3.41
N PRO A 35 -6.40 -1.06 -4.34
CA PRO A 35 -7.66 -0.42 -4.65
C PRO A 35 -8.63 -0.56 -3.47
N VAL A 36 -9.41 0.49 -3.21
CA VAL A 36 -10.44 0.46 -2.17
C VAL A 36 -11.80 0.00 -2.69
N ASN A 37 -12.60 -0.58 -1.80
CA ASN A 37 -13.99 -0.97 -1.97
C ASN A 37 -14.97 0.21 -1.81
N ASP A 38 -16.27 -0.06 -1.91
CA ASP A 38 -17.32 0.97 -1.82
C ASP A 38 -17.30 1.75 -0.51
N LYS A 39 -16.93 1.09 0.60
CA LYS A 39 -16.81 1.73 1.91
C LYS A 39 -15.66 2.74 1.92
N GLY A 40 -14.50 2.38 1.38
CA GLY A 40 -13.37 3.29 1.23
C GLY A 40 -13.70 4.48 0.32
N ARG A 41 -14.37 4.21 -0.82
CA ARG A 41 -14.82 5.26 -1.75
C ARG A 41 -15.79 6.25 -1.10
N ALA A 42 -16.75 5.76 -0.30
CA ALA A 42 -17.71 6.60 0.41
C ALA A 42 -17.03 7.54 1.43
N LEU A 43 -15.84 7.18 1.91
CA LEU A 43 -15.02 7.98 2.82
C LEU A 43 -13.97 8.87 2.10
N ASN A 44 -14.04 8.96 0.77
CA ASN A 44 -13.05 9.66 -0.07
C ASN A 44 -11.61 9.13 0.09
N VAL A 45 -11.46 7.85 0.42
CA VAL A 45 -10.15 7.18 0.41
C VAL A 45 -9.82 6.77 -1.02
N ALA A 46 -8.66 7.19 -1.53
CA ALA A 46 -8.26 6.87 -2.91
C ALA A 46 -7.58 5.50 -3.04
N SER A 47 -6.84 5.08 -2.02
CA SER A 47 -6.13 3.80 -1.96
C SER A 47 -5.81 3.44 -0.52
N GLU A 48 -5.60 2.15 -0.26
CA GLU A 48 -5.14 1.65 1.03
C GLU A 48 -3.69 1.15 0.90
N ASN A 49 -2.82 1.57 1.81
CA ASN A 49 -1.43 1.07 1.84
C ASN A 49 -1.35 -0.13 2.78
N MET A 50 -0.80 -1.23 2.30
CA MET A 50 -0.70 -2.48 3.03
C MET A 50 0.71 -3.03 3.03
N TRP A 51 1.05 -3.79 4.07
CA TRP A 51 2.35 -4.45 4.19
C TRP A 51 2.26 -5.87 3.63
N VAL A 52 2.96 -6.08 2.53
CA VAL A 52 3.03 -7.36 1.85
C VAL A 52 4.36 -7.99 2.16
N LYS A 53 4.35 -9.19 2.74
CA LYS A 53 5.56 -9.96 2.98
C LYS A 53 6.05 -10.58 1.70
N ILE A 54 7.28 -10.29 1.35
CA ILE A 54 7.92 -10.82 0.16
C ILE A 54 8.25 -12.29 0.39
N SER A 55 7.76 -13.16 -0.47
CA SER A 55 8.21 -14.55 -0.52
C SER A 55 9.68 -14.58 -0.96
N LYS A 56 10.56 -15.22 -0.20
CA LYS A 56 12.03 -15.22 -0.45
C LYS A 56 12.35 -15.48 -1.93
N GLY A 57 12.91 -14.48 -2.61
CA GLY A 57 13.32 -14.55 -4.02
C GLY A 57 12.41 -13.82 -5.02
N ASP A 58 11.18 -13.46 -4.63
CA ASP A 58 10.17 -12.92 -5.54
C ASP A 58 9.96 -11.40 -5.46
N ALA A 59 10.80 -10.67 -4.71
CA ALA A 59 10.77 -9.20 -4.67
C ALA A 59 10.82 -8.61 -6.08
N LYS A 60 11.69 -9.16 -6.94
CA LYS A 60 11.89 -8.74 -8.33
C LYS A 60 10.72 -9.12 -9.25
N ASN A 61 9.97 -10.15 -8.88
CA ASN A 61 8.81 -10.62 -9.63
C ASN A 61 7.52 -9.94 -9.16
N GLY A 62 7.59 -9.16 -8.07
CA GLY A 62 6.45 -8.45 -7.52
C GLY A 62 5.43 -9.37 -6.88
N VAL A 63 5.87 -10.43 -6.17
CA VAL A 63 4.95 -11.39 -5.53
C VAL A 63 5.17 -11.41 -4.02
N GLY A 64 4.08 -11.42 -3.26
CA GLY A 64 4.14 -11.59 -1.82
C GLY A 64 2.83 -12.02 -1.20
N VAL A 65 2.82 -12.15 0.12
CA VAL A 65 1.68 -12.57 0.92
C VAL A 65 1.21 -11.38 1.75
N LEU A 66 -0.10 -11.09 1.71
CA LEU A 66 -0.69 -10.06 2.54
C LEU A 66 -0.78 -10.56 3.99
N GLU A 67 -0.04 -9.95 4.93
CA GLU A 67 -0.07 -10.36 6.34
C GLU A 67 -0.86 -9.38 7.23
N ASN A 68 -1.44 -8.32 6.66
CA ASN A 68 -2.33 -7.40 7.36
C ASN A 68 -3.78 -7.50 6.86
N VAL A 69 -4.74 -7.32 7.77
CA VAL A 69 -6.17 -7.27 7.42
C VAL A 69 -6.49 -5.90 6.80
N PRO A 70 -7.04 -5.83 5.58
CA PRO A 70 -7.50 -4.57 4.98
C PRO A 70 -8.74 -4.04 5.68
N LEU A 71 -8.84 -2.70 5.78
CA LEU A 71 -10.03 -2.00 6.29
C LEU A 71 -10.95 -1.54 5.15
N TYR A 72 -10.38 -1.22 4.00
CA TYR A 72 -11.06 -0.57 2.89
C TYR A 72 -10.83 -1.27 1.56
N SER A 73 -10.21 -2.43 1.52
CA SER A 73 -9.92 -3.17 0.29
C SER A 73 -10.53 -4.58 0.38
N ASP A 74 -11.01 -5.12 -0.73
CA ASP A 74 -11.64 -6.44 -0.78
C ASP A 74 -10.59 -7.56 -0.93
N PHE A 75 -9.69 -7.66 0.04
CA PHE A 75 -8.64 -8.69 0.11
C PHE A 75 -8.66 -9.36 1.48
N ASP A 76 -8.07 -10.54 1.56
CA ASP A 76 -7.96 -11.30 2.81
C ASP A 76 -6.50 -11.48 3.22
N VAL A 77 -6.29 -11.55 4.54
CA VAL A 77 -5.00 -11.94 5.10
C VAL A 77 -4.62 -13.35 4.62
N GLY A 78 -3.36 -13.54 4.25
CA GLY A 78 -2.83 -14.78 3.69
C GLY A 78 -2.99 -14.91 2.17
N MET A 79 -3.62 -13.95 1.48
CA MET A 79 -3.68 -13.95 0.02
C MET A 79 -2.30 -13.69 -0.59
N ILE A 80 -1.98 -14.46 -1.64
CA ILE A 80 -0.87 -14.16 -2.54
C ILE A 80 -1.31 -13.00 -3.42
N VAL A 81 -0.49 -11.96 -3.46
CA VAL A 81 -0.75 -10.73 -4.22
C VAL A 81 0.42 -10.45 -5.16
N TYR A 82 0.09 -9.86 -6.30
CA TYR A 82 1.05 -9.36 -7.25
C TYR A 82 1.10 -7.83 -7.17
N TYR A 83 2.28 -7.25 -7.31
CA TYR A 83 2.51 -5.82 -7.28
C TYR A 83 3.61 -5.42 -8.25
N GLU A 84 3.61 -4.17 -8.69
CA GLU A 84 4.67 -3.59 -9.52
C GLU A 84 5.06 -2.22 -8.99
N GLU A 85 6.34 -1.86 -9.12
CA GLU A 85 6.80 -0.50 -8.79
C GLU A 85 6.33 0.48 -9.86
N ASP A 86 5.69 1.57 -9.43
CA ASP A 86 5.34 2.69 -10.29
C ASP A 86 6.56 3.59 -10.57
N GLU A 87 6.42 4.53 -11.52
CA GLU A 87 7.49 5.48 -11.88
C GLU A 87 7.94 6.37 -10.70
N ASP A 88 7.11 6.48 -9.66
CA ASP A 88 7.40 7.22 -8.43
C ASP A 88 8.12 6.35 -7.37
N GLY A 89 8.42 5.09 -7.68
CA GLY A 89 9.11 4.14 -6.81
C GLY A 89 8.22 3.51 -5.74
N PHE A 90 6.88 3.56 -5.90
CA PHE A 90 5.95 2.93 -4.98
C PHE A 90 5.35 1.65 -5.59
N ALA A 91 5.34 0.59 -4.80
CA ALA A 91 4.67 -0.65 -5.20
C ALA A 91 3.15 -0.45 -5.21
N LYS A 92 2.51 -0.91 -6.29
CA LYS A 92 1.05 -0.89 -6.47
C LYS A 92 0.56 -2.30 -6.79
N PHE A 93 -0.58 -2.67 -6.22
CA PHE A 93 -1.24 -3.92 -6.52
C PHE A 93 -1.51 -4.03 -8.02
N LYS A 94 -1.17 -5.20 -8.57
CA LYS A 94 -1.40 -5.59 -9.94
C LYS A 94 -2.39 -6.74 -9.94
N ALA A 95 -3.51 -6.56 -10.63
CA ALA A 95 -4.41 -7.67 -10.91
C ALA A 95 -3.66 -8.67 -11.80
N SER A 96 -3.53 -9.92 -11.32
CA SER A 96 -2.97 -11.04 -12.07
C SER A 96 -3.83 -11.43 -13.27
#